data_AF-A0A9P6KF71-F1
#
_entry.id   AF-A0A9P6KF71-F1
#
_cell.length_a   1.000
_cell.length_b   1.000
_cell.length_c   1.000
_cell.angle_alpha   90.00
_cell.angle_beta   90.00
_cell.angle_gamma   90.00
#
_symmetry.space_group_name_H-M   'P 1'
#
loop_
_entity.id
_entity.type
_entity.pdbx_description
1 polymer ?
#
loop_
_entity_poly.entity_id
_entity_poly.type
_entity_poly.pdbx_seq_one_letter_code
_entity_poly.pdbx_strand_id
1 'polypeptide(L)'
;MLLPSGNTQQLDAIEGIPGFPMASLPFEAGASILATFSQNPATTVVWSPSLMPFALGESGIPSSFSSLGLDGDLGSKPDLAAPGGSILSTYPLARGGYKVVSGTSMATPYIAGSYALYLQAKGRKPTPSVIRTVFKNTAQIWKNATTGVYGSAAKQGAGLINTLNAVMTSSSITPDHIDLLDTVHFRGSIELTINNMGKQAETYTLSHFPAEALNSYPTIKKFPLATPLSEKADAVAQFNPASVVVAAGQSAKVTVTFQEPAQGNPANFILYSGYVVATPATQGSSPAHVPYTGIKGDISQVPIMDTDNGFPALARLQGNGKGLLIPPTTVYNFDLRRELPIVLTRPGSHTPDAQIRVHDMATKQFVGYLVDKDSTGAFGEQGRIQNLDAGGNLATHPWIWRGYVVTEKSETATPTRLGPGMYTIVVASQRKLTKGQYPQDYEVFEVGSIGLSS
;
A
#
# COMPACT_ATOMS: atom_id res chain seq x y z
N MET A 1 -21.20 -12.84 22.98
CA MET A 1 -21.45 -13.96 23.93
C MET A 1 -21.45 -13.38 25.33
N LEU A 2 -22.45 -13.69 26.17
CA LEU A 2 -22.51 -13.25 27.57
C LEU A 2 -22.08 -14.42 28.46
N LEU A 3 -21.07 -14.20 29.30
CA LEU A 3 -20.69 -15.16 30.34
C LEU A 3 -21.46 -14.90 31.64
N PRO A 4 -21.64 -15.91 32.51
CA PRO A 4 -22.30 -15.73 33.81
C PRO A 4 -21.59 -14.71 34.74
N SER A 5 -20.34 -14.35 34.43
CA SER A 5 -19.57 -13.30 35.10
C SER A 5 -19.90 -11.88 34.66
N GLY A 6 -20.84 -11.68 33.72
CA GLY A 6 -21.19 -10.36 33.17
C GLY A 6 -20.22 -9.81 32.12
N ASN A 7 -19.15 -10.55 31.79
CA ASN A 7 -18.20 -10.13 30.77
C ASN A 7 -18.68 -10.50 29.35
N THR A 8 -18.58 -9.54 28.43
CA THR A 8 -18.94 -9.70 27.01
C THR A 8 -17.69 -10.00 26.21
N GLN A 9 -17.71 -11.08 25.41
CA GLN A 9 -16.59 -11.48 24.56
C GLN A 9 -16.95 -11.41 23.06
N GLN A 10 -15.95 -11.05 22.25
CA GLN A 10 -16.01 -10.88 20.79
C GLN A 10 -16.27 -12.22 20.08
N LEU A 11 -17.03 -12.14 18.99
CA LEU A 11 -17.20 -13.21 18.01
C LEU A 11 -16.60 -12.71 16.70
N ASP A 12 -15.62 -13.43 16.17
CA ASP A 12 -14.85 -13.01 14.99
C ASP A 12 -15.58 -13.33 13.68
N ALA A 13 -16.29 -14.46 13.62
CA ALA A 13 -17.19 -14.82 12.54
C ALA A 13 -18.26 -15.78 13.06
N ILE A 14 -19.45 -15.75 12.45
CA ILE A 14 -20.45 -16.82 12.58
C ILE A 14 -20.54 -17.48 11.22
N GLU A 15 -20.13 -18.74 11.15
CA GLU A 15 -20.19 -19.57 9.95
C GLU A 15 -20.90 -20.89 10.30
N GLY A 16 -21.09 -21.78 9.33
CA GLY A 16 -21.79 -23.03 9.62
C GLY A 16 -22.25 -23.75 8.37
N ILE A 17 -22.48 -25.05 8.54
CA ILE A 17 -23.31 -25.83 7.63
C ILE A 17 -24.73 -25.89 8.20
N PRO A 18 -25.76 -26.17 7.38
CA PRO A 18 -27.12 -26.36 7.89
C PRO A 18 -27.15 -27.32 9.09
N GLY A 19 -27.70 -26.87 10.22
CA GLY A 19 -27.80 -27.65 11.47
C GLY A 19 -26.59 -27.58 12.40
N PHE A 20 -25.49 -26.91 12.02
CA PHE A 20 -24.29 -26.79 12.85
C PHE A 20 -23.78 -25.35 12.89
N PRO A 21 -24.28 -24.52 13.84
CA PRO A 21 -23.79 -23.15 14.00
C PRO A 21 -22.35 -23.17 14.52
N MET A 22 -21.46 -22.48 13.83
CA MET A 22 -20.08 -22.28 14.25
C MET A 22 -19.84 -20.81 14.51
N ALA A 23 -18.97 -20.53 15.47
CA ALA A 23 -18.46 -19.19 15.66
C ALA A 23 -16.99 -19.23 16.04
N SER A 24 -16.21 -18.30 15.51
CA SER A 24 -14.86 -18.01 15.97
C SER A 24 -14.91 -16.94 17.06
N LEU A 25 -13.95 -17.02 17.97
CA LEU A 25 -13.79 -16.11 19.09
C LEU A 25 -12.28 -15.89 19.34
N PRO A 26 -11.88 -14.73 19.90
CA PRO A 26 -10.49 -14.51 20.24
C PRO A 26 -9.95 -15.55 21.22
N PHE A 27 -8.65 -15.79 21.18
CA PHE A 27 -8.00 -16.77 22.06
C PHE A 27 -8.28 -16.49 23.54
N GLU A 28 -8.23 -15.22 23.95
CA GLU A 28 -8.48 -14.78 25.33
C GLU A 28 -9.92 -15.05 25.76
N ALA A 29 -10.89 -14.89 24.84
CA ALA A 29 -12.28 -15.25 25.09
C ALA A 29 -12.42 -16.77 25.31
N GLY A 30 -11.71 -17.57 24.50
CA GLY A 30 -11.69 -19.03 24.60
C GLY A 30 -11.09 -19.49 25.93
N ALA A 31 -9.95 -18.91 26.30
CA ALA A 31 -9.31 -19.14 27.59
C ALA A 31 -10.22 -18.76 28.77
N SER A 32 -10.96 -17.64 28.67
CA SER A 32 -11.89 -17.20 29.71
C SER A 32 -13.09 -18.15 29.87
N ILE A 33 -13.64 -18.66 28.77
CA ILE A 33 -14.70 -19.68 28.81
C ILE A 33 -14.19 -20.96 29.49
N LEU A 34 -13.02 -21.45 29.07
CA LEU A 34 -12.41 -22.65 29.65
C LEU A 34 -12.13 -22.51 31.15
N ALA A 35 -11.59 -21.36 31.57
CA ALA A 35 -11.34 -21.06 32.98
C ALA A 35 -12.63 -21.06 33.81
N THR A 36 -13.71 -20.47 33.28
CA THR A 36 -15.02 -20.41 33.95
C THR A 36 -15.63 -21.81 34.08
N PHE A 37 -15.57 -22.62 33.01
CA PHE A 37 -16.09 -23.99 33.03
C PHE A 37 -15.30 -24.90 33.98
N SER A 38 -13.98 -24.70 34.08
CA SER A 38 -13.12 -25.45 35.00
C SER A 38 -13.44 -25.19 36.48
N GLN A 39 -13.93 -23.99 36.80
CA GLN A 39 -14.37 -23.64 38.17
C GLN A 39 -15.77 -24.15 38.49
N ASN A 40 -16.68 -24.12 37.51
CA ASN A 40 -18.04 -24.61 37.66
C ASN A 40 -18.53 -25.26 36.35
N PRO A 41 -18.52 -26.59 36.25
CA PRO A 41 -19.00 -27.31 35.07
C PRO A 41 -20.49 -27.13 34.75
N ALA A 42 -21.28 -26.60 35.69
CA ALA A 42 -22.68 -26.24 35.45
C ALA A 42 -22.86 -24.85 34.82
N THR A 43 -21.77 -24.11 34.58
CA THR A 43 -21.79 -22.81 33.91
C THR A 43 -22.37 -22.95 32.51
N THR A 44 -23.41 -22.16 32.22
CA THR A 44 -24.01 -22.10 30.89
C THR A 44 -23.44 -20.94 30.09
N VAL A 45 -23.25 -21.19 28.81
CA VAL A 45 -22.90 -20.18 27.81
C VAL A 45 -24.18 -19.80 27.06
N VAL A 46 -24.49 -18.51 27.00
CA VAL A 46 -25.70 -18.02 26.33
C VAL A 46 -25.35 -17.22 25.08
N TRP A 47 -25.95 -17.64 23.96
CA TRP A 47 -25.99 -16.87 22.71
C TRP A 47 -27.18 -15.92 22.76
N SER A 48 -26.92 -14.63 22.94
CA SER A 48 -27.96 -13.61 22.93
C SER A 48 -28.37 -13.28 21.48
N PRO A 49 -29.67 -13.18 21.18
CA PRO A 49 -30.14 -12.68 19.89
C PRO A 49 -29.98 -11.15 19.75
N SER A 50 -29.72 -10.45 20.86
CA SER A 50 -29.54 -9.00 20.86
C SER A 50 -28.13 -8.62 20.48
N LEU A 51 -27.99 -7.74 19.49
CA LEU A 51 -26.71 -7.08 19.19
C LEU A 51 -26.33 -6.14 20.32
N MET A 52 -25.10 -6.25 20.80
CA MET A 52 -24.55 -5.37 21.83
C MET A 52 -23.29 -4.70 21.29
N PRO A 53 -23.13 -3.38 21.46
CA PRO A 53 -21.85 -2.74 21.18
C PRO A 53 -20.81 -3.25 22.19
N PHE A 54 -19.61 -3.52 21.69
CA PHE A 54 -18.46 -3.83 22.53
C PHE A 54 -17.26 -3.01 22.04
N ALA A 55 -16.33 -2.72 22.95
CA ALA A 55 -15.11 -2.01 22.59
C ALA A 55 -14.19 -2.94 21.79
N LEU A 56 -13.71 -2.48 20.64
CA LEU A 56 -12.64 -3.15 19.91
C LEU A 56 -11.30 -2.73 20.51
N GLY A 57 -10.43 -3.71 20.79
CA GLY A 57 -9.06 -3.46 21.27
C GLY A 57 -8.22 -2.66 20.27
N GLU A 58 -8.58 -2.71 18.98
CA GLU A 58 -7.89 -2.04 17.85
C GLU A 58 -8.66 -0.81 17.35
N SER A 59 -9.40 -0.11 18.22
CA SER A 59 -10.14 1.09 17.80
C SER A 59 -9.21 2.25 17.43
N GLY A 60 -9.48 2.89 16.29
CA GLY A 60 -8.79 4.11 15.86
C GLY A 60 -7.41 3.91 15.23
N ILE A 61 -6.92 2.67 15.09
CA ILE A 61 -5.66 2.37 14.40
C ILE A 61 -5.91 2.03 12.91
N PRO A 62 -4.96 2.27 12.01
CA PRO A 62 -5.04 1.75 10.64
C PRO A 62 -5.16 0.23 10.63
N SER A 63 -6.14 -0.31 9.88
CA SER A 63 -6.36 -1.75 9.79
C SER A 63 -5.20 -2.46 9.09
N SER A 64 -4.87 -3.68 9.52
CA SER A 64 -3.77 -4.49 8.97
C SER A 64 -3.91 -4.80 7.48
N PHE A 65 -5.14 -4.89 6.96
CA PHE A 65 -5.42 -5.10 5.54
C PHE A 65 -5.33 -3.82 4.69
N SER A 66 -5.22 -2.64 5.30
CA SER A 66 -5.19 -1.38 4.55
C SER A 66 -3.89 -1.28 3.77
N SER A 67 -4.01 -1.06 2.46
CA SER A 67 -2.83 -0.84 1.61
C SER A 67 -2.00 0.33 2.11
N LEU A 68 -0.69 0.14 2.11
CA LEU A 68 0.29 1.16 2.48
C LEU A 68 0.72 1.94 1.24
N GLY A 69 1.04 3.21 1.43
CA GLY A 69 1.83 3.96 0.46
C GLY A 69 3.30 3.55 0.47
N LEU A 70 4.12 4.16 -0.40
CA LEU A 70 3.76 5.17 -1.39
C LEU A 70 3.24 4.53 -2.68
N ASP A 71 2.77 5.34 -3.63
CA ASP A 71 2.60 4.82 -4.99
C ASP A 71 3.95 4.54 -5.68
N GLY A 72 3.91 4.02 -6.90
CA GLY A 72 5.10 3.60 -7.64
C GLY A 72 6.10 4.72 -7.96
N ASP A 73 5.65 5.98 -7.93
CA ASP A 73 6.44 7.18 -8.23
C ASP A 73 6.76 7.99 -6.96
N LEU A 74 6.61 7.38 -5.79
CA LEU A 74 6.80 7.98 -4.47
C LEU A 74 5.78 9.09 -4.13
N GLY A 75 4.60 9.07 -4.76
CA GLY A 75 3.47 9.92 -4.42
C GLY A 75 2.80 9.48 -3.12
N SER A 76 2.48 10.46 -2.26
CA SER A 76 1.81 10.24 -0.98
C SER A 76 0.45 9.55 -1.14
N LYS A 77 0.34 8.33 -0.60
CA LYS A 77 -0.91 7.60 -0.41
C LYS A 77 -0.91 6.82 0.91
N PRO A 78 -2.08 6.49 1.48
CA PRO A 78 -3.41 6.99 1.11
C PRO A 78 -3.55 8.50 1.40
N ASP A 79 -4.62 9.15 0.94
CA ASP A 79 -4.85 10.58 1.24
C ASP A 79 -5.37 10.80 2.67
N LEU A 80 -6.30 9.95 3.11
CA LEU A 80 -7.09 10.07 4.33
C LEU A 80 -7.49 8.68 4.82
N ALA A 81 -7.67 8.54 6.14
CA ALA A 81 -8.26 7.37 6.76
C ALA A 81 -9.73 7.63 7.14
N ALA A 82 -10.54 6.58 7.15
CA ALA A 82 -11.91 6.60 7.64
C ALA A 82 -12.27 5.23 8.24
N PRO A 83 -13.34 5.13 9.06
CA PRO A 83 -13.79 3.86 9.60
C PRO A 83 -14.09 2.84 8.49
N GLY A 84 -13.32 1.75 8.46
CA GLY A 84 -13.47 0.66 7.50
C GLY A 84 -13.40 -0.74 8.10
N GLY A 85 -13.03 -0.88 9.38
CA GLY A 85 -13.02 -2.15 10.09
C GLY A 85 -14.33 -2.35 10.86
N SER A 86 -14.88 -3.56 10.82
CA SER A 86 -16.05 -3.98 11.59
C SER A 86 -17.27 -3.06 11.39
N ILE A 87 -17.56 -2.70 10.14
CA ILE A 87 -18.64 -1.78 9.79
C ILE A 87 -19.94 -2.57 9.59
N LEU A 88 -20.93 -2.31 10.45
CA LEU A 88 -22.29 -2.77 10.25
C LEU A 88 -22.97 -1.94 9.16
N SER A 89 -23.41 -2.60 8.08
CA SER A 89 -24.15 -1.93 7.00
C SER A 89 -25.20 -2.84 6.39
N THR A 90 -26.03 -2.26 5.51
CA THR A 90 -27.03 -2.99 4.74
C THR A 90 -26.36 -4.07 3.89
N TYR A 91 -26.83 -5.30 3.99
CA TYR A 91 -26.28 -6.44 3.26
C TYR A 91 -27.43 -7.33 2.78
N PRO A 92 -27.41 -7.84 1.54
CA PRO A 92 -28.53 -8.58 0.98
C PRO A 92 -28.62 -10.00 1.54
N LEU A 93 -28.93 -10.17 2.83
CA LEU A 93 -29.12 -11.49 3.48
C LEU A 93 -30.46 -12.14 3.08
N ALA A 94 -30.85 -12.05 1.81
CA ALA A 94 -32.20 -12.16 1.23
C ALA A 94 -33.08 -10.88 1.32
N ARG A 95 -32.42 -9.70 1.31
CA ARG A 95 -32.97 -8.34 1.01
C ARG A 95 -33.64 -7.54 2.15
N GLY A 96 -33.31 -7.82 3.40
CA GLY A 96 -33.56 -6.89 4.52
C GLY A 96 -32.44 -6.91 5.56
N GLY A 97 -31.30 -7.50 5.22
CA GLY A 97 -30.27 -7.88 6.16
C GLY A 97 -29.25 -6.78 6.44
N TYR A 98 -28.49 -7.03 7.50
CA TYR A 98 -27.32 -6.25 7.88
C TYR A 98 -26.17 -7.21 8.14
N LYS A 99 -24.96 -6.83 7.73
CA LYS A 99 -23.75 -7.61 7.98
C LYS A 99 -22.64 -6.67 8.44
N VAL A 100 -21.82 -7.17 9.36
CA VAL A 100 -20.55 -6.53 9.74
C VAL A 100 -19.48 -7.01 8.75
N VAL A 101 -18.87 -6.06 8.05
CA VAL A 101 -17.79 -6.34 7.10
C VAL A 101 -16.65 -5.34 7.28
N SER A 102 -15.45 -5.76 6.90
CA SER A 102 -14.23 -4.95 7.01
C SER A 102 -13.62 -4.75 5.63
N GLY A 103 -13.10 -3.56 5.38
CA GLY A 103 -12.38 -3.24 4.16
C GLY A 103 -12.25 -1.74 3.93
N THR A 104 -11.25 -1.34 3.16
CA THR A 104 -11.17 0.04 2.63
C THR A 104 -12.38 0.38 1.75
N SER A 105 -13.02 -0.63 1.15
CA SER A 105 -14.32 -0.52 0.47
C SER A 105 -15.45 -0.02 1.38
N MET A 106 -15.34 -0.14 2.71
CA MET A 106 -16.29 0.42 3.68
C MET A 106 -15.87 1.83 4.13
N ALA A 107 -14.58 2.12 4.17
CA ALA A 107 -14.06 3.46 4.43
C ALA A 107 -14.40 4.44 3.28
N THR A 108 -14.35 4.00 2.03
CA THR A 108 -14.67 4.82 0.84
C THR A 108 -16.07 5.46 0.90
N PRO A 109 -17.18 4.73 1.10
CA PRO A 109 -18.51 5.34 1.18
C PRO A 109 -18.67 6.24 2.42
N TYR A 110 -17.94 6.00 3.52
CA TYR A 110 -17.92 6.91 4.67
C TYR A 110 -17.34 8.28 4.31
N ILE A 111 -16.22 8.30 3.56
CA ILE A 111 -15.63 9.54 3.03
C ILE A 111 -16.60 10.21 2.06
N ALA A 112 -17.22 9.44 1.16
CA ALA A 112 -18.18 9.99 0.18
C ALA A 112 -19.37 10.68 0.87
N GLY A 113 -19.95 10.07 1.91
CA GLY A 113 -21.00 10.69 2.72
C GLY A 113 -20.53 11.94 3.45
N SER A 114 -19.32 11.92 4.00
CA SER A 114 -18.70 13.08 4.66
C SER A 114 -18.51 14.26 3.70
N TYR A 115 -18.07 13.98 2.47
CA TYR A 115 -17.92 15.00 1.42
C TYR A 115 -19.27 15.58 1.00
N ALA A 116 -20.31 14.74 0.93
CA ALA A 116 -21.67 15.20 0.63
C ALA A 116 -22.20 16.17 1.71
N LEU A 117 -21.97 15.88 2.99
CA LEU A 117 -22.32 16.78 4.10
C LEU A 117 -21.56 18.10 4.04
N TYR A 118 -20.26 18.05 3.74
CA TYR A 118 -19.45 19.25 3.55
C TYR A 118 -19.96 20.10 2.38
N LEU A 119 -20.24 19.48 1.24
CA LEU A 119 -20.82 20.16 0.08
C LEU A 119 -22.16 20.81 0.40
N GLN A 120 -23.03 20.13 1.16
CA GLN A 120 -24.29 20.71 1.63
C GLN A 120 -24.04 21.96 2.49
N ALA A 121 -23.15 21.86 3.49
CA ALA A 121 -22.83 22.97 4.39
C ALA A 121 -22.18 24.16 3.68
N LYS A 122 -21.43 23.93 2.59
CA LYS A 122 -20.75 24.97 1.80
C LYS A 122 -21.52 25.40 0.54
N GLY A 123 -22.78 24.96 0.38
CA GLY A 123 -23.63 25.36 -0.74
C GLY A 123 -23.16 24.87 -2.12
N ARG A 124 -22.47 23.72 -2.17
CA ARG A 124 -21.98 23.04 -3.40
C ARG A 124 -21.01 23.86 -4.26
N LYS A 125 -20.34 24.85 -3.67
CA LYS A 125 -19.35 25.71 -4.35
C LYS A 125 -17.92 25.14 -4.39
N PRO A 126 -17.42 24.43 -3.34
CA PRO A 126 -16.04 23.96 -3.34
C PRO A 126 -15.71 23.00 -4.49
N THR A 127 -14.53 23.14 -5.07
CA THR A 127 -14.00 22.21 -6.08
C THR A 127 -13.48 20.92 -5.41
N PRO A 128 -13.32 19.81 -6.17
CA PRO A 128 -12.75 18.57 -5.61
C PRO A 128 -11.39 18.76 -4.93
N SER A 129 -10.52 19.61 -5.46
CA SER A 129 -9.22 19.92 -4.84
C SER A 129 -9.38 20.61 -3.49
N VAL A 130 -10.26 21.61 -3.37
CA VAL A 130 -10.54 22.31 -2.10
C VAL A 130 -11.11 21.33 -1.07
N ILE A 131 -12.04 20.46 -1.48
CA ILE A 131 -12.60 19.43 -0.59
C ILE A 131 -11.48 18.54 -0.06
N ARG A 132 -10.64 17.99 -0.96
CA ARG A 132 -9.52 17.12 -0.57
C ARG A 132 -8.56 17.83 0.38
N THR A 133 -8.15 19.06 0.07
CA THR A 133 -7.26 19.86 0.91
C THR A 133 -7.84 20.11 2.29
N VAL A 134 -9.09 20.58 2.39
CA VAL A 134 -9.72 20.88 3.69
C VAL A 134 -9.81 19.62 4.55
N PHE A 135 -10.28 18.51 3.99
CA PHE A 135 -10.39 17.27 4.76
C PHE A 135 -9.03 16.72 5.19
N LYS A 136 -7.98 16.83 4.36
CA LYS A 136 -6.61 16.49 4.75
C LYS A 136 -6.11 17.40 5.87
N ASN A 137 -6.28 18.72 5.73
CA ASN A 137 -5.85 19.69 6.73
C ASN A 137 -6.52 19.53 8.09
N THR A 138 -7.76 19.05 8.14
CA THR A 138 -8.55 18.97 9.38
C THR A 138 -8.69 17.56 9.94
N ALA A 139 -8.06 16.57 9.32
CA ALA A 139 -8.08 15.19 9.79
C ALA A 139 -7.48 15.06 11.20
N GLN A 140 -7.88 14.03 11.93
CA GLN A 140 -7.28 13.72 13.21
C GLN A 140 -6.09 12.78 12.99
N ILE A 141 -4.89 13.27 13.25
CA ILE A 141 -3.67 12.46 13.18
C ILE A 141 -3.74 11.42 14.30
N TRP A 142 -3.74 10.14 13.94
CA TRP A 142 -3.67 9.07 14.92
C TRP A 142 -2.30 9.06 15.60
N LYS A 143 -2.33 8.86 16.92
CA LYS A 143 -1.17 8.77 17.80
C LYS A 143 -1.32 7.53 18.66
N ASN A 144 -0.28 6.71 18.71
CA ASN A 144 -0.23 5.57 19.61
C ASN A 144 -0.26 6.08 21.06
N ALA A 145 -1.28 5.68 21.83
CA ALA A 145 -1.46 6.16 23.20
C ALA A 145 -0.38 5.67 24.17
N THR A 146 0.24 4.52 23.90
CA THR A 146 1.28 3.92 24.73
C THR A 146 2.64 4.54 24.47
N THR A 147 3.04 4.66 23.19
CA THR A 147 4.38 5.15 22.82
C THR A 147 4.42 6.66 22.59
N GLY A 148 3.26 7.30 22.38
CA GLY A 148 3.16 8.69 22.00
C GLY A 148 3.62 8.99 20.57
N VAL A 149 3.88 7.97 19.75
CA VAL A 149 4.34 8.14 18.37
C VAL A 149 3.15 8.33 17.43
N TYR A 150 3.24 9.31 16.52
CA TYR A 150 2.24 9.49 15.47
C TYR A 150 2.35 8.40 14.41
N GLY A 151 1.22 7.91 13.90
CA GLY A 151 1.24 6.89 12.84
C GLY A 151 1.80 7.43 11.54
N SER A 152 2.52 6.56 10.82
CA SER A 152 3.09 6.88 9.52
C SER A 152 2.06 7.45 8.54
N ALA A 153 2.40 8.53 7.84
CA ALA A 153 1.53 9.07 6.79
C ALA A 153 1.31 8.08 5.64
N ALA A 154 2.21 7.11 5.43
CA ALA A 154 2.01 6.03 4.48
C ALA A 154 0.95 4.99 4.93
N LYS A 155 0.56 4.99 6.21
CA LYS A 155 -0.52 4.15 6.77
C LYS A 155 -1.86 4.89 6.81
N GLN A 156 -1.85 6.15 7.23
CA GLN A 156 -3.09 6.90 7.54
C GLN A 156 -3.35 8.13 6.66
N GLY A 157 -2.44 8.44 5.74
CA GLY A 157 -2.47 9.69 4.98
C GLY A 157 -2.38 10.90 5.90
N ALA A 158 -3.28 11.87 5.72
CA ALA A 158 -3.40 13.00 6.61
C ALA A 158 -4.05 12.66 7.98
N GLY A 159 -4.56 11.44 8.16
CA GLY A 159 -5.21 10.99 9.39
C GLY A 159 -6.69 10.65 9.21
N LEU A 160 -7.36 10.37 10.33
CA LEU A 160 -8.77 9.99 10.38
C LEU A 160 -9.65 11.19 10.03
N ILE A 161 -10.58 11.00 9.08
CA ILE A 161 -11.48 12.05 8.61
C ILE A 161 -12.27 12.70 9.77
N ASN A 162 -12.34 14.04 9.77
CA ASN A 162 -13.15 14.81 10.73
C ASN A 162 -14.03 15.83 9.99
N THR A 163 -15.28 15.44 9.76
CA THR A 163 -16.26 16.23 9.00
C THR A 163 -16.65 17.52 9.70
N LEU A 164 -16.74 17.51 11.04
CA LEU A 164 -17.07 18.72 11.79
C LEU A 164 -15.96 19.76 11.66
N ASN A 165 -14.71 19.37 11.86
CA ASN A 165 -13.57 20.28 11.69
C ASN A 165 -13.46 20.77 10.24
N ALA A 166 -13.69 19.90 9.25
CA ALA A 166 -13.71 20.30 7.83
C ALA A 166 -14.77 21.37 7.55
N VAL A 167 -15.96 21.27 8.13
CA VAL A 167 -17.03 22.27 7.97
C VAL A 167 -16.70 23.57 8.73
N MET A 168 -16.14 23.47 9.92
CA MET A 168 -15.94 24.59 10.84
C MET A 168 -14.62 25.34 10.63
N THR A 169 -13.63 24.74 9.96
CA THR A 169 -12.32 25.35 9.80
C THR A 169 -12.39 26.70 9.07
N SER A 170 -11.63 27.65 9.60
CA SER A 170 -11.33 28.95 9.00
C SER A 170 -9.91 29.00 8.42
N SER A 171 -9.20 27.87 8.39
CA SER A 171 -7.79 27.82 7.99
C SER A 171 -7.56 26.74 6.94
N SER A 172 -6.64 26.98 6.02
CA SER A 172 -6.12 25.94 5.11
C SER A 172 -4.64 26.13 4.87
N ILE A 173 -3.95 25.04 4.55
CA ILE A 173 -2.53 25.01 4.24
C ILE A 173 -2.31 24.18 2.98
N THR A 174 -1.56 24.73 2.02
CA THR A 174 -1.23 24.08 0.74
C THR A 174 0.29 24.06 0.50
N PRO A 175 0.84 23.05 -0.21
CA PRO A 175 0.15 21.89 -0.79
C PRO A 175 -0.49 20.97 0.27
N ASP A 176 -1.44 20.13 -0.15
CA ASP A 176 -2.19 19.26 0.78
C ASP A 176 -1.43 17.98 1.18
N HIS A 177 -0.21 17.79 0.65
CA HIS A 177 0.79 16.81 1.03
C HIS A 177 2.17 17.27 0.54
N ILE A 178 3.23 16.63 1.04
CA ILE A 178 4.62 16.89 0.65
C ILE A 178 5.30 15.56 0.32
N ASP A 179 5.67 15.38 -0.95
CA ASP A 179 6.51 14.27 -1.39
C ASP A 179 7.97 14.71 -1.39
N LEU A 180 8.74 14.28 -0.39
CA LEU A 180 10.17 14.54 -0.27
C LEU A 180 11.01 13.68 -1.22
N LEU A 181 10.39 12.66 -1.82
CA LEU A 181 11.00 11.65 -2.69
C LEU A 181 12.08 10.84 -1.96
N ASP A 182 13.05 10.32 -2.69
CA ASP A 182 14.18 9.54 -2.16
C ASP A 182 15.44 10.41 -1.96
N THR A 183 16.53 9.84 -1.44
CA THR A 183 17.77 10.59 -1.17
C THR A 183 18.37 11.20 -2.45
N VAL A 184 18.23 10.53 -3.60
CA VAL A 184 18.79 11.00 -4.88
C VAL A 184 17.99 12.17 -5.45
N HIS A 185 16.66 12.13 -5.32
CA HIS A 185 15.74 13.13 -5.85
C HIS A 185 15.18 14.05 -4.76
N PHE A 186 15.88 14.19 -3.63
CA PHE A 186 15.36 14.79 -2.41
C PHE A 186 14.83 16.21 -2.62
N ARG A 187 13.57 16.43 -2.24
CA ARG A 187 12.88 17.73 -2.31
C ARG A 187 12.76 18.39 -0.94
N GLY A 188 13.88 18.85 -0.41
CA GLY A 188 13.96 19.35 0.96
C GLY A 188 13.33 20.73 1.22
N SER A 189 13.16 21.60 0.21
CA SER A 189 12.63 22.95 0.42
C SER A 189 11.26 23.13 -0.21
N ILE A 190 10.25 23.43 0.62
CA ILE A 190 8.85 23.54 0.22
C ILE A 190 8.28 24.87 0.68
N GLU A 191 7.61 25.59 -0.22
CA GLU A 191 6.82 26.78 0.12
C GLU A 191 5.39 26.36 0.51
N LEU A 192 5.01 26.66 1.74
CA LEU A 192 3.66 26.47 2.26
C LEU A 192 2.88 27.78 2.13
N THR A 193 1.62 27.69 1.71
CA THR A 193 0.68 28.82 1.75
C THR A 193 -0.38 28.55 2.79
N ILE A 194 -0.44 29.42 3.81
CA ILE A 194 -1.44 29.37 4.89
C ILE A 194 -2.49 30.43 4.60
N ASN A 195 -3.75 30.02 4.44
CA ASN A 195 -4.87 30.92 4.17
C ASN A 195 -5.74 31.06 5.42
N ASN A 196 -6.02 32.31 5.79
CA ASN A 196 -7.01 32.65 6.81
C ASN A 196 -8.35 32.98 6.16
N MET A 197 -9.29 32.04 6.21
CA MET A 197 -10.68 32.20 5.76
C MET A 197 -11.60 32.75 6.86
N GLY A 198 -11.04 33.12 8.02
CA GLY A 198 -11.73 33.75 9.13
C GLY A 198 -12.05 35.23 8.87
N LYS A 199 -12.75 35.84 9.84
CA LYS A 199 -13.19 37.25 9.77
C LYS A 199 -12.23 38.24 10.43
N GLN A 200 -11.21 37.74 11.14
CA GLN A 200 -10.22 38.53 11.87
C GLN A 200 -8.82 38.07 11.48
N ALA A 201 -7.82 38.91 11.72
CA ALA A 201 -6.43 38.48 11.60
C ALA A 201 -6.16 37.33 12.59
N GLU A 202 -5.37 36.35 12.15
CA GLU A 202 -5.02 35.16 12.94
C GLU A 202 -3.50 34.97 12.89
N THR A 203 -2.92 34.52 14.01
CA THR A 203 -1.50 34.19 14.09
C THR A 203 -1.36 32.69 14.05
N TYR A 204 -0.56 32.18 13.12
CA TYR A 204 -0.26 30.75 13.02
C TYR A 204 1.16 30.48 13.51
N THR A 205 1.31 29.50 14.39
CA THR A 205 2.61 28.96 14.82
C THR A 205 2.84 27.61 14.16
N LEU A 206 4.01 27.45 13.54
CA LEU A 206 4.36 26.23 12.81
C LEU A 206 5.07 25.25 13.73
N SER A 207 4.71 23.98 13.63
CA SER A 207 5.36 22.88 14.34
C SER A 207 5.50 21.64 13.47
N HIS A 208 6.39 20.75 13.90
CA HIS A 208 6.73 19.52 13.19
C HIS A 208 6.46 18.31 14.07
N PHE A 209 5.63 17.40 13.59
CA PHE A 209 5.28 16.15 14.26
C PHE A 209 5.87 14.99 13.45
N PRO A 210 7.06 14.48 13.82
CA PRO A 210 7.59 13.27 13.19
C PRO A 210 6.68 12.08 13.48
N ALA A 211 6.55 11.19 12.50
CA ALA A 211 5.74 9.99 12.60
C ALA A 211 6.60 8.74 12.43
N GLU A 212 6.04 7.60 12.83
CA GLU A 212 6.62 6.28 12.67
C GLU A 212 7.22 6.08 11.25
N ALA A 213 8.46 5.59 11.21
CA ALA A 213 9.11 5.18 9.97
C ALA A 213 8.91 3.67 9.74
N LEU A 214 8.83 3.28 8.47
CA LEU A 214 8.51 1.92 8.04
C LEU A 214 9.69 1.34 7.24
N ASN A 215 10.06 0.10 7.59
CA ASN A 215 11.17 -0.60 6.95
C ASN A 215 10.77 -1.99 6.51
N SER A 216 10.77 -2.20 5.18
CA SER A 216 10.48 -3.49 4.57
C SER A 216 11.74 -4.27 4.20
N TYR A 217 12.93 -3.65 4.25
CA TYR A 217 14.23 -4.28 3.93
C TYR A 217 15.21 -4.19 5.10
N PRO A 218 14.88 -4.67 6.32
CA PRO A 218 15.74 -4.52 7.48
C PRO A 218 16.93 -5.49 7.51
N THR A 219 17.01 -6.46 6.59
CA THR A 219 18.05 -7.50 6.56
C THR A 219 18.80 -7.50 5.23
N ILE A 220 19.88 -8.27 5.13
CA ILE A 220 20.65 -8.47 3.88
C ILE A 220 19.79 -9.12 2.77
N LYS A 221 18.60 -9.65 3.10
CA LYS A 221 17.66 -10.21 2.13
C LYS A 221 17.17 -9.16 1.14
N LYS A 222 17.04 -9.58 -0.11
CA LYS A 222 16.61 -8.75 -1.24
C LYS A 222 15.09 -8.72 -1.42
N PHE A 223 14.34 -9.57 -0.69
CA PHE A 223 12.88 -9.56 -0.71
C PHE A 223 12.29 -8.77 0.47
N PRO A 224 11.26 -7.93 0.26
CA PRO A 224 10.67 -7.15 1.34
C PRO A 224 9.84 -8.00 2.31
N LEU A 225 9.76 -7.54 3.56
CA LEU A 225 8.80 -8.04 4.53
C LEU A 225 7.37 -7.68 4.11
N ALA A 226 6.46 -8.64 4.27
CA ALA A 226 5.02 -8.43 4.06
C ALA A 226 4.46 -7.33 4.97
N THR A 227 4.88 -7.34 6.23
CA THR A 227 4.56 -6.30 7.21
C THR A 227 5.84 -5.54 7.54
N PRO A 228 5.93 -4.23 7.22
CA PRO A 228 7.12 -3.46 7.53
C PRO A 228 7.35 -3.38 9.04
N LEU A 229 8.62 -3.40 9.43
CA LEU A 229 8.99 -3.08 10.80
C LEU A 229 8.86 -1.59 11.03
N SER A 230 8.43 -1.24 12.24
CA SER A 230 8.43 0.13 12.72
C SER A 230 9.78 0.46 13.33
N GLU A 231 10.36 1.58 12.94
CA GLU A 231 11.58 2.10 13.54
C GLU A 231 11.56 3.62 13.71
N LYS A 232 12.54 4.14 14.44
CA LYS A 232 12.70 5.58 14.65
C LYS A 232 13.66 6.15 13.60
N ALA A 233 13.13 6.95 12.69
CA ALA A 233 13.90 7.67 11.68
C ALA A 233 13.22 9.00 11.39
N ASP A 234 13.42 9.97 12.28
CA ASP A 234 12.74 11.27 12.22
C ASP A 234 13.49 12.21 11.28
N ALA A 235 12.80 12.78 10.29
CA ALA A 235 13.31 13.92 9.54
C ALA A 235 13.35 15.17 10.44
N VAL A 236 14.15 16.17 10.06
CA VAL A 236 14.14 17.48 10.73
C VAL A 236 13.42 18.47 9.83
N ALA A 237 12.47 19.24 10.35
CA ALA A 237 11.82 20.32 9.61
C ALA A 237 12.07 21.68 10.29
N GLN A 238 12.56 22.65 9.52
CA GLN A 238 12.84 24.01 9.97
C GLN A 238 11.94 24.99 9.21
N PHE A 239 11.37 25.95 9.93
CA PHE A 239 10.39 26.90 9.39
C PHE A 239 10.96 28.30 9.32
N ASN A 240 10.79 28.96 8.17
CA ASN A 240 11.15 30.35 7.98
C ASN A 240 10.01 31.13 7.30
N PRO A 241 9.29 32.01 8.03
CA PRO A 241 9.34 32.19 9.49
C PRO A 241 8.64 31.05 10.25
N ALA A 242 8.94 30.89 11.55
CA ALA A 242 8.28 29.89 12.40
C ALA A 242 6.86 30.29 12.87
N SER A 243 6.48 31.56 12.69
CA SER A 243 5.13 32.05 12.93
C SER A 243 4.80 33.19 11.96
N VAL A 244 3.53 33.30 11.57
CA VAL A 244 3.02 34.32 10.65
C VAL A 244 1.70 34.88 11.14
N VAL A 245 1.49 36.18 10.95
CA VAL A 245 0.18 36.83 11.12
C VAL A 245 -0.47 36.93 9.74
N VAL A 246 -1.70 36.43 9.61
CA VAL A 246 -2.45 36.42 8.35
C VAL A 246 -3.75 37.19 8.55
N ALA A 247 -3.91 38.29 7.84
CA ALA A 247 -5.14 39.08 7.87
C ALA A 247 -6.35 38.27 7.37
N ALA A 248 -7.56 38.69 7.74
CA ALA A 248 -8.80 38.06 7.31
C ALA A 248 -8.90 37.98 5.79
N GLY A 249 -9.19 36.79 5.26
CA GLY A 249 -9.28 36.53 3.82
C GLY A 249 -7.95 36.57 3.06
N GLN A 250 -6.81 36.71 3.75
CA GLN A 250 -5.49 36.76 3.14
C GLN A 250 -4.72 35.44 3.33
N SER A 251 -3.55 35.38 2.70
CA SER A 251 -2.63 34.25 2.77
C SER A 251 -1.22 34.72 3.13
N ALA A 252 -0.46 33.88 3.85
CA ALA A 252 0.97 34.08 4.04
C ALA A 252 1.75 32.85 3.57
N LYS A 253 3.00 33.09 3.15
CA LYS A 253 3.93 32.05 2.71
C LYS A 253 4.94 31.74 3.81
N VAL A 254 5.23 30.47 4.01
CA VAL A 254 6.27 29.98 4.92
C VAL A 254 7.09 28.94 4.18
N THR A 255 8.42 29.07 4.22
CA THR A 255 9.29 28.01 3.70
C THR A 255 9.57 27.00 4.80
N VAL A 256 9.33 25.73 4.52
CA VAL A 256 9.82 24.61 5.32
C VAL A 256 11.03 23.99 4.63
N THR A 257 12.11 23.80 5.39
CA THR A 257 13.32 23.12 4.95
C THR A 257 13.48 21.83 5.73
N PHE A 258 13.44 20.71 5.03
CA PHE A 258 13.62 19.36 5.55
C PHE A 258 15.08 18.92 5.45
N GLN A 259 15.50 18.15 6.44
CA GLN A 259 16.69 17.30 6.38
C GLN A 259 16.23 15.85 6.57
N GLU A 260 16.81 14.95 5.78
CA GLU A 260 16.57 13.52 5.93
C GLU A 260 16.94 13.02 7.34
N PRO A 261 16.36 11.91 7.80
CA PRO A 261 16.74 11.32 9.08
C PRO A 261 18.25 11.07 9.16
N ALA A 262 18.89 11.48 10.25
CA ALA A 262 20.31 11.24 10.46
C ALA A 262 20.64 9.76 10.68
N GLN A 263 19.67 9.00 11.21
CA GLN A 263 19.77 7.57 11.48
C GLN A 263 19.19 6.73 10.33
N GLY A 264 19.49 5.43 10.33
CA GLY A 264 18.99 4.48 9.34
C GLY A 264 19.96 4.21 8.19
N ASN A 265 20.08 2.94 7.79
CA ASN A 265 20.92 2.53 6.68
C ASN A 265 20.22 2.87 5.34
N PRO A 266 20.83 3.66 4.44
CA PRO A 266 20.26 3.96 3.12
C PRO A 266 19.94 2.72 2.27
N ALA A 267 20.64 1.60 2.50
CA ALA A 267 20.37 0.34 1.80
C ALA A 267 19.08 -0.37 2.27
N ASN A 268 18.45 0.11 3.35
CA ASN A 268 17.20 -0.45 3.87
C ASN A 268 15.95 0.29 3.35
N PHE A 269 16.12 1.38 2.59
CA PHE A 269 15.03 2.12 1.95
C PHE A 269 13.92 2.53 2.93
N ILE A 270 14.32 3.10 4.07
CA ILE A 270 13.42 3.42 5.18
C ILE A 270 12.45 4.53 4.73
N LEU A 271 11.15 4.25 4.80
CA LEU A 271 10.11 5.23 4.57
C LEU A 271 9.89 6.03 5.85
N TYR A 272 10.31 7.29 5.86
CA TYR A 272 10.08 8.22 6.96
C TYR A 272 8.93 9.18 6.62
N SER A 273 8.23 9.66 7.65
CA SER A 273 7.06 10.52 7.45
C SER A 273 6.81 11.42 8.65
N GLY A 274 5.83 12.31 8.53
CA GLY A 274 5.37 13.16 9.61
C GLY A 274 4.38 14.21 9.13
N TYR A 275 4.17 15.23 9.95
CA TYR A 275 3.19 16.27 9.69
C TYR A 275 3.78 17.65 9.98
N VAL A 276 3.57 18.60 9.08
CA VAL A 276 3.74 20.02 9.34
C VAL A 276 2.41 20.58 9.81
N VAL A 277 2.39 21.26 10.96
CA VAL A 277 1.15 21.75 11.59
C VAL A 277 1.20 23.26 11.75
N ALA A 278 0.16 23.93 11.26
CA ALA A 278 -0.10 25.35 11.50
C ALA A 278 -1.18 25.48 12.58
N THR A 279 -0.76 25.90 13.78
CA THR A 279 -1.65 26.08 14.93
C THR A 279 -2.09 27.53 15.03
N PRO A 280 -3.39 27.85 14.93
CA PRO A 280 -3.91 29.19 15.17
C PRO A 280 -3.75 29.59 16.65
N ALA A 281 -3.51 30.88 16.91
CA ALA A 281 -3.39 31.40 18.27
C ALA A 281 -4.75 31.48 19.00
N THR A 282 -5.85 31.64 18.25
CA THR A 282 -7.20 31.59 18.81
C THR A 282 -7.51 30.21 19.41
N GLN A 283 -7.67 30.18 20.74
CA GLN A 283 -7.98 28.96 21.48
C GLN A 283 -9.27 28.29 20.97
N GLY A 284 -9.23 26.97 20.82
CA GLY A 284 -10.36 26.17 20.33
C GLY A 284 -10.50 26.11 18.80
N SER A 285 -9.72 26.91 18.05
CA SER A 285 -9.63 26.76 16.60
C SER A 285 -8.85 25.50 16.23
N SER A 286 -9.31 24.76 15.23
CA SER A 286 -8.64 23.54 14.77
C SER A 286 -7.33 23.89 14.05
N PRO A 287 -6.19 23.25 14.42
CA PRO A 287 -4.98 23.31 13.62
C PRO A 287 -5.21 22.76 12.22
N ALA A 288 -4.43 23.27 11.27
CA ALA A 288 -4.36 22.73 9.91
C ALA A 288 -3.01 22.04 9.71
N HIS A 289 -2.98 20.86 9.11
CA HIS A 289 -1.70 20.15 8.89
C HIS A 289 -1.55 19.58 7.47
N VAL A 290 -0.31 19.24 7.15
CA VAL A 290 0.11 18.64 5.88
C VAL A 290 0.97 17.42 6.18
N PRO A 291 0.60 16.20 5.73
CA PRO A 291 1.48 15.05 5.82
C PRO A 291 2.67 15.20 4.85
N TYR A 292 3.83 14.70 5.25
CA TYR A 292 4.97 14.51 4.36
C TYR A 292 5.46 13.06 4.40
N THR A 293 6.02 12.60 3.30
CA THR A 293 6.67 11.29 3.18
C THR A 293 7.97 11.40 2.41
N GLY A 294 8.97 10.60 2.78
CA GLY A 294 10.21 10.45 2.05
C GLY A 294 10.83 9.08 2.28
N ILE A 295 11.79 8.70 1.44
CA ILE A 295 12.53 7.44 1.56
C ILE A 295 14.01 7.74 1.70
N LYS A 296 14.65 7.17 2.72
CA LYS A 296 16.10 7.25 2.89
C LYS A 296 16.76 6.13 2.08
N GLY A 297 17.50 6.51 1.04
CA GLY A 297 18.11 5.59 0.07
C GLY A 297 17.85 6.01 -1.38
N ASP A 298 18.45 5.29 -2.32
CA ASP A 298 18.17 5.41 -3.76
C ASP A 298 17.15 4.34 -4.16
N ILE A 299 15.90 4.74 -4.45
CA ILE A 299 14.84 3.77 -4.71
C ILE A 299 15.07 2.97 -6.00
N SER A 300 15.91 3.47 -6.92
CA SER A 300 16.29 2.74 -8.13
C SER A 300 17.13 1.50 -7.82
N GLN A 301 17.70 1.40 -6.61
CA GLN A 301 18.49 0.26 -6.13
C GLN A 301 17.67 -0.78 -5.35
N VAL A 302 16.38 -0.55 -5.12
CA VAL A 302 15.52 -1.55 -4.48
C VAL A 302 15.48 -2.82 -5.33
N PRO A 303 15.83 -3.99 -4.78
CA PRO A 303 15.71 -5.24 -5.52
C PRO A 303 14.25 -5.51 -5.86
N ILE A 304 13.98 -5.89 -7.11
CA ILE A 304 12.61 -6.14 -7.57
C ILE A 304 12.32 -7.63 -7.51
N MET A 305 13.26 -8.49 -7.91
CA MET A 305 13.05 -9.93 -7.95
C MET A 305 13.55 -10.66 -6.70
N ASP A 306 12.86 -11.74 -6.30
CA ASP A 306 13.27 -12.61 -5.20
C ASP A 306 14.46 -13.52 -5.55
N THR A 307 15.64 -12.93 -5.67
CA THR A 307 16.86 -13.70 -5.94
C THR A 307 17.29 -14.55 -4.75
N ASP A 308 16.80 -14.26 -3.53
CA ASP A 308 17.12 -15.04 -2.33
C ASP A 308 16.58 -16.47 -2.42
N ASN A 309 15.52 -16.67 -3.21
CA ASN A 309 14.93 -17.99 -3.49
C ASN A 309 15.14 -18.43 -4.95
N GLY A 310 16.11 -17.84 -5.65
CA GLY A 310 16.49 -18.24 -7.00
C GLY A 310 15.53 -17.79 -8.11
N PHE A 311 14.72 -16.76 -7.88
CA PHE A 311 13.91 -16.14 -8.93
C PHE A 311 14.66 -14.99 -9.63
N PRO A 312 14.40 -14.74 -10.92
CA PRO A 312 13.48 -15.48 -11.78
C PRO A 312 14.08 -16.83 -12.20
N ALA A 313 13.23 -17.81 -12.49
CA ALA A 313 13.66 -19.18 -12.79
C ALA A 313 12.97 -19.73 -14.04
N LEU A 314 13.63 -20.65 -14.73
CA LEU A 314 13.04 -21.40 -15.84
C LEU A 314 12.53 -22.74 -15.31
N ALA A 315 11.38 -23.18 -15.80
CA ALA A 315 10.81 -24.50 -15.53
C ALA A 315 10.20 -25.11 -16.79
N ARG A 316 9.93 -26.41 -16.75
CA ARG A 316 9.10 -27.10 -17.75
C ARG A 316 7.76 -27.51 -17.14
N LEU A 317 6.67 -27.28 -17.86
CA LEU A 317 5.37 -27.85 -17.57
C LEU A 317 5.29 -29.24 -18.19
N GLN A 318 5.13 -30.26 -17.34
CA GLN A 318 4.94 -31.62 -17.78
C GLN A 318 3.45 -31.89 -18.09
N GLY A 319 3.17 -32.89 -18.93
CA GLY A 319 1.78 -33.26 -19.31
C GLY A 319 0.87 -33.69 -18.14
N ASN A 320 1.42 -33.95 -16.96
CA ASN A 320 0.68 -34.22 -15.72
C ASN A 320 0.33 -32.93 -14.92
N GLY A 321 0.61 -31.76 -15.48
CA GLY A 321 0.37 -30.46 -14.85
C GLY A 321 1.44 -30.04 -13.82
N LYS A 322 2.50 -30.83 -13.59
CA LYS A 322 3.58 -30.47 -12.66
C LYS A 322 4.68 -29.67 -13.35
N GLY A 323 5.14 -28.62 -12.68
CA GLY A 323 6.33 -27.85 -13.07
C GLY A 323 7.61 -28.49 -12.53
N LEU A 324 8.67 -28.56 -13.35
CA LEU A 324 10.02 -28.93 -12.92
C LEU A 324 11.00 -27.81 -13.26
N LEU A 325 11.73 -27.31 -12.26
CA LEU A 325 12.77 -26.29 -12.45
C LEU A 325 13.88 -26.80 -13.37
N ILE A 326 14.36 -25.92 -14.24
CA ILE A 326 15.49 -26.14 -15.15
C ILE A 326 16.67 -25.33 -14.61
N PRO A 327 17.82 -25.96 -14.36
CA PRO A 327 19.02 -25.25 -13.94
C PRO A 327 19.46 -24.20 -14.99
N PRO A 328 19.90 -22.99 -14.59
CA PRO A 328 20.26 -21.92 -15.53
C PRO A 328 21.36 -22.27 -16.54
N THR A 329 22.26 -23.19 -16.18
CA THR A 329 23.38 -23.62 -17.03
C THR A 329 23.00 -24.70 -18.06
N THR A 330 21.78 -25.22 -17.99
CA THR A 330 21.31 -26.30 -18.85
C THR A 330 20.48 -25.72 -20.00
N VAL A 331 20.89 -25.99 -21.24
CA VAL A 331 19.99 -25.83 -22.38
C VAL A 331 18.96 -26.95 -22.34
N TYR A 332 17.69 -26.59 -22.32
CA TYR A 332 16.59 -27.56 -22.42
C TYR A 332 15.88 -27.42 -23.77
N ASN A 333 15.76 -28.52 -24.51
CA ASN A 333 15.05 -28.56 -25.79
C ASN A 333 13.58 -28.89 -25.55
N PHE A 334 12.68 -27.99 -25.97
CA PHE A 334 11.25 -28.11 -25.83
C PHE A 334 10.60 -28.51 -27.17
N ASP A 335 9.85 -29.61 -27.15
CA ASP A 335 8.78 -29.86 -28.11
C ASP A 335 7.49 -29.21 -27.56
N LEU A 336 7.14 -28.04 -28.10
CA LEU A 336 5.98 -27.25 -27.65
C LEU A 336 4.63 -27.94 -27.82
N ARG A 337 4.57 -29.11 -28.47
CA ARG A 337 3.36 -29.95 -28.54
C ARG A 337 3.21 -30.86 -27.32
N ARG A 338 4.28 -31.13 -26.59
CA ARG A 338 4.35 -32.08 -25.47
C ARG A 338 4.62 -31.43 -24.13
N GLU A 339 5.44 -30.39 -24.12
CA GLU A 339 5.88 -29.70 -22.92
C GLU A 339 6.01 -28.20 -23.20
N LEU A 340 5.76 -27.39 -22.17
CA LEU A 340 5.79 -25.94 -22.29
C LEU A 340 6.84 -25.33 -21.36
N PRO A 341 7.71 -24.44 -21.85
CA PRO A 341 8.56 -23.64 -20.98
C PRO A 341 7.72 -22.73 -20.10
N ILE A 342 8.13 -22.60 -18.84
CA ILE A 342 7.56 -21.66 -17.87
C ILE A 342 8.66 -20.75 -17.38
N VAL A 343 8.47 -19.44 -17.49
CA VAL A 343 9.29 -18.48 -16.75
C VAL A 343 8.58 -18.18 -15.44
N LEU A 344 9.23 -18.41 -14.31
CA LEU A 344 8.69 -18.12 -12.99
C LEU A 344 9.26 -16.79 -12.51
N THR A 345 8.38 -15.85 -12.19
CA THR A 345 8.76 -14.58 -11.57
C THR A 345 8.17 -14.44 -10.18
N ARG A 346 8.89 -13.73 -9.31
CA ARG A 346 8.41 -13.38 -7.98
C ARG A 346 8.89 -11.97 -7.63
N PRO A 347 8.12 -10.94 -8.03
CA PRO A 347 8.44 -9.56 -7.69
C PRO A 347 8.18 -9.32 -6.21
N GLY A 348 9.17 -8.82 -5.47
CA GLY A 348 9.02 -8.30 -4.12
C GLY A 348 8.54 -6.87 -4.10
N SER A 349 8.82 -6.11 -5.15
CA SER A 349 8.44 -4.71 -5.25
C SER A 349 7.86 -4.35 -6.61
N HIS A 350 7.09 -3.26 -6.64
CA HIS A 350 6.59 -2.68 -7.88
C HIS A 350 7.73 -2.37 -8.86
N THR A 351 7.48 -2.58 -10.14
CA THR A 351 8.33 -2.08 -11.23
C THR A 351 7.46 -1.36 -12.26
N PRO A 352 7.89 -0.19 -12.79
CA PRO A 352 7.12 0.52 -13.82
C PRO A 352 6.87 -0.31 -15.08
N ASP A 353 7.75 -1.26 -15.38
CA ASP A 353 7.73 -2.04 -16.61
C ASP A 353 8.46 -3.38 -16.41
N ALA A 354 7.69 -4.47 -16.40
CA ALA A 354 8.19 -5.83 -16.29
C ALA A 354 8.16 -6.50 -17.67
N GLN A 355 9.27 -7.12 -18.06
CA GLN A 355 9.43 -7.70 -19.38
C GLN A 355 10.07 -9.09 -19.31
N ILE A 356 9.66 -9.96 -20.22
CA ILE A 356 10.36 -11.20 -20.51
C ILE A 356 10.79 -11.12 -21.99
N ARG A 357 12.09 -10.96 -22.22
CA ARG A 357 12.70 -10.78 -23.53
C ARG A 357 13.26 -12.10 -24.02
N VAL A 358 13.08 -12.34 -25.31
CA VAL A 358 13.65 -13.48 -26.02
C VAL A 358 14.75 -12.97 -26.93
N HIS A 359 15.93 -13.58 -26.84
CA HIS A 359 17.07 -13.29 -27.69
C HIS A 359 17.47 -14.54 -28.45
N ASP A 360 17.99 -14.38 -29.67
CA ASP A 360 18.66 -15.48 -30.35
C ASP A 360 19.96 -15.82 -29.61
N MET A 361 20.18 -17.10 -29.31
CA MET A 361 21.28 -17.51 -28.44
C MET A 361 22.66 -17.25 -29.08
N ALA A 362 22.77 -17.40 -30.41
CA ALA A 362 24.03 -17.31 -31.14
C ALA A 362 24.42 -15.85 -31.42
N THR A 363 23.48 -15.06 -31.91
CA THR A 363 23.69 -13.66 -32.31
C THR A 363 23.47 -12.67 -31.17
N LYS A 364 22.82 -13.10 -30.08
CA LYS A 364 22.38 -12.25 -28.95
C LYS A 364 21.38 -11.16 -29.34
N GLN A 365 20.90 -11.15 -30.58
CA GLN A 365 19.93 -10.18 -31.06
C GLN A 365 18.59 -10.37 -30.37
N PHE A 366 17.92 -9.25 -30.03
CA PHE A 366 16.58 -9.26 -29.51
C PHE A 366 15.61 -9.77 -30.59
N VAL A 367 14.84 -10.79 -30.24
CA VAL A 367 13.86 -11.43 -31.13
C VAL A 367 12.44 -10.93 -30.84
N GLY A 368 12.12 -10.68 -29.57
CA GLY A 368 10.83 -10.14 -29.17
C GLY A 368 10.53 -10.31 -27.69
N TYR A 369 9.42 -9.71 -27.25
CA TYR A 369 8.85 -9.89 -25.93
C TYR A 369 7.97 -11.14 -25.91
N LEU A 370 8.17 -11.98 -24.90
CA LEU A 370 7.39 -13.20 -24.68
C LEU A 370 5.93 -12.86 -24.36
N VAL A 371 5.00 -13.47 -25.09
CA VAL A 371 3.54 -13.31 -24.91
C VAL A 371 2.85 -14.69 -24.87
N ASP A 372 1.65 -14.75 -24.28
CA ASP A 372 0.73 -15.86 -24.53
C ASP A 372 -0.13 -15.55 -25.77
N LYS A 373 -0.50 -16.58 -26.53
CA LYS A 373 -1.22 -16.43 -27.81
C LYS A 373 -2.58 -15.71 -27.67
N ASP A 374 -3.18 -15.81 -26.49
CA ASP A 374 -4.51 -15.26 -26.16
C ASP A 374 -4.44 -14.03 -25.23
N SER A 375 -3.24 -13.57 -24.87
CA SER A 375 -3.04 -12.50 -23.88
C SER A 375 -2.30 -11.31 -24.47
N THR A 376 -2.87 -10.12 -24.30
CA THR A 376 -2.16 -8.84 -24.46
C THR A 376 -1.37 -8.45 -23.21
N GLY A 377 -1.50 -9.22 -22.12
CA GLY A 377 -0.98 -8.93 -20.78
C GLY A 377 0.53 -9.08 -20.61
N ALA A 378 1.32 -9.01 -21.70
CA ALA A 378 2.77 -8.98 -21.64
C ALA A 378 3.33 -7.58 -21.30
N PHE A 379 2.47 -6.56 -21.16
CA PHE A 379 2.88 -5.17 -20.97
C PHE A 379 2.19 -4.47 -19.80
N GLY A 380 2.98 -3.76 -18.99
CA GLY A 380 2.55 -2.67 -18.11
C GLY A 380 1.79 -3.04 -16.83
N GLU A 381 0.93 -4.06 -16.85
CA GLU A 381 0.19 -4.49 -15.64
C GLU A 381 1.02 -5.40 -14.74
N GLN A 382 2.07 -6.02 -15.27
CA GLN A 382 2.70 -7.17 -14.62
C GLN A 382 3.75 -6.76 -13.59
N GLY A 383 4.24 -5.53 -13.68
CA GLY A 383 5.05 -4.90 -12.64
C GLY A 383 4.27 -4.51 -11.39
N ARG A 384 2.93 -4.66 -11.42
CA ARG A 384 2.00 -4.33 -10.33
C ARG A 384 1.38 -5.58 -9.68
N ILE A 385 1.85 -6.77 -10.01
CA ILE A 385 1.32 -8.00 -9.44
C ILE A 385 1.69 -8.06 -7.95
N GLN A 386 0.75 -8.51 -7.13
CA GLN A 386 0.95 -8.66 -5.70
C GLN A 386 2.03 -9.71 -5.41
N ASN A 387 2.88 -9.38 -4.44
CA ASN A 387 3.92 -10.26 -3.93
C ASN A 387 3.37 -11.31 -2.95
N LEU A 388 2.13 -11.12 -2.47
CA LEU A 388 1.39 -12.04 -1.60
C LEU A 388 0.08 -12.46 -2.25
N ASP A 389 -0.36 -13.70 -1.99
CA ASP A 389 -1.69 -14.18 -2.36
C ASP A 389 -2.75 -13.71 -1.35
N ALA A 390 -4.02 -14.04 -1.61
CA ALA A 390 -5.14 -13.68 -0.72
C ALA A 390 -5.03 -14.26 0.70
N GLY A 391 -4.21 -15.31 0.89
CA GLY A 391 -3.91 -15.90 2.19
C GLY A 391 -2.67 -15.30 2.87
N GLY A 392 -2.02 -14.30 2.26
CA GLY A 392 -0.80 -13.69 2.78
C GLY A 392 0.48 -14.52 2.55
N ASN A 393 0.43 -15.55 1.71
CA ASN A 393 1.61 -16.34 1.36
C ASN A 393 2.34 -15.71 0.17
N LEU A 394 3.65 -15.93 0.07
CA LEU A 394 4.44 -15.46 -1.07
C LEU A 394 3.88 -15.99 -2.39
N ALA A 395 3.47 -15.09 -3.28
CA ALA A 395 2.93 -15.43 -4.58
C ALA A 395 4.06 -15.64 -5.59
N THR A 396 3.95 -16.71 -6.39
CA THR A 396 4.84 -16.97 -7.53
C THR A 396 4.03 -16.91 -8.80
N HIS A 397 4.55 -16.24 -9.84
CA HIS A 397 3.82 -15.93 -11.07
C HIS A 397 4.40 -16.71 -12.26
N PRO A 398 3.72 -17.78 -12.71
CA PRO A 398 4.17 -18.59 -13.83
C PRO A 398 3.77 -18.01 -15.19
N TRP A 399 4.73 -17.95 -16.10
CA TRP A 399 4.57 -17.51 -17.48
C TRP A 399 4.75 -18.69 -18.42
N ILE A 400 3.64 -19.33 -18.78
CA ILE A 400 3.65 -20.46 -19.71
C ILE A 400 3.86 -19.92 -21.13
N TRP A 401 4.94 -20.34 -21.79
CA TRP A 401 5.28 -19.86 -23.11
C TRP A 401 5.01 -20.89 -24.20
N ARG A 402 4.23 -20.48 -25.21
CA ARG A 402 3.85 -21.31 -26.36
C ARG A 402 4.70 -21.02 -27.61
N GLY A 403 5.82 -20.32 -27.45
CA GLY A 403 6.73 -19.96 -28.54
C GLY A 403 6.32 -18.69 -29.30
N TYR A 404 5.47 -17.84 -28.74
CA TYR A 404 5.03 -16.59 -29.38
C TYR A 404 5.75 -15.37 -28.81
N VAL A 405 6.09 -14.43 -29.68
CA VAL A 405 6.67 -13.14 -29.31
C VAL A 405 6.01 -12.00 -30.06
N VAL A 406 6.16 -10.77 -29.56
CA VAL A 406 5.90 -9.54 -30.30
C VAL A 406 7.14 -8.64 -30.27
N THR A 407 7.39 -7.90 -31.34
CA THR A 407 8.58 -7.02 -31.46
C THR A 407 8.36 -5.64 -30.87
N GLU A 408 7.09 -5.26 -30.65
CA GLU A 408 6.69 -3.95 -30.13
C GLU A 408 5.75 -4.13 -28.93
N LYS A 409 5.85 -3.20 -27.97
CA LYS A 409 4.99 -3.18 -26.78
C LYS A 409 3.66 -2.47 -27.09
N SER A 410 2.79 -3.15 -27.81
CA SER A 410 1.46 -2.63 -28.16
C SER A 410 0.39 -3.68 -27.93
N GLU A 411 -0.76 -3.27 -27.41
CA GLU A 411 -1.96 -4.11 -27.29
C GLU A 411 -2.49 -4.57 -28.66
N THR A 412 -2.11 -3.87 -29.74
CA THR A 412 -2.47 -4.22 -31.11
C THR A 412 -1.38 -5.02 -31.84
N ALA A 413 -0.25 -5.30 -31.18
CA ALA A 413 0.83 -6.07 -31.80
C ALA A 413 0.37 -7.50 -32.06
N THR A 414 0.64 -8.03 -33.26
CA THR A 414 0.27 -9.39 -33.63
C THR A 414 1.34 -10.38 -33.19
N PRO A 415 1.03 -11.36 -32.32
CA PRO A 415 1.99 -12.38 -31.90
C PRO A 415 2.52 -13.20 -33.07
N THR A 416 3.85 -13.32 -33.15
CA THR A 416 4.55 -14.15 -34.14
C THR A 416 5.10 -15.39 -33.46
N ARG A 417 4.86 -16.56 -34.07
CA ARG A 417 5.40 -17.84 -33.57
C ARG A 417 6.85 -18.00 -34.02
N LEU A 418 7.74 -18.27 -33.06
CA LEU A 418 9.14 -18.55 -33.34
C LEU A 418 9.32 -19.94 -33.97
N GLY A 419 10.26 -20.01 -34.90
CA GLY A 419 10.67 -21.27 -35.54
C GLY A 419 11.62 -22.09 -34.66
N PRO A 420 11.99 -23.30 -35.12
CA PRO A 420 13.03 -24.08 -34.47
C PRO A 420 14.32 -23.28 -34.35
N GLY A 421 14.96 -23.35 -33.20
CA GLY A 421 16.12 -22.49 -32.90
C GLY A 421 16.48 -22.49 -31.42
N MET A 422 17.55 -21.78 -31.10
CA MET A 422 18.08 -21.69 -29.75
C MET A 422 17.91 -20.26 -29.25
N TYR A 423 17.21 -20.09 -28.13
CA TYR A 423 16.82 -18.78 -27.62
C TYR A 423 17.24 -18.61 -26.17
N THR A 424 17.75 -17.43 -25.83
CA THR A 424 18.04 -17.03 -24.47
C THR A 424 16.87 -16.22 -23.92
N ILE A 425 16.43 -16.55 -22.70
CA ILE A 425 15.32 -15.89 -22.02
C ILE A 425 15.86 -14.95 -20.95
N VAL A 426 15.44 -13.70 -21.04
CA VAL A 426 15.90 -12.62 -20.16
C VAL A 426 14.69 -11.99 -19.49
N VAL A 427 14.69 -11.95 -18.16
CA VAL A 427 13.70 -11.18 -17.39
C VAL A 427 14.29 -9.83 -17.08
N ALA A 428 13.57 -8.75 -17.40
CA ALA A 428 14.00 -7.39 -17.18
C ALA A 428 12.90 -6.58 -16.49
N SER A 429 13.22 -6.01 -15.33
CA SER A 429 12.30 -5.18 -14.55
C SER A 429 12.85 -3.76 -14.46
N GLN A 430 12.10 -2.77 -14.92
CA GLN A 430 12.54 -1.37 -14.86
C GLN A 430 12.74 -0.93 -13.41
N ARG A 431 13.88 -0.31 -13.14
CA ARG A 431 14.19 0.33 -11.86
C ARG A 431 13.28 1.56 -11.69
N LYS A 432 12.76 1.75 -10.49
CA LYS A 432 11.87 2.87 -10.17
C LYS A 432 12.56 4.22 -10.47
N LEU A 433 11.75 5.19 -10.87
CA LEU A 433 12.18 6.55 -11.24
C LEU A 433 13.16 6.67 -12.42
N THR A 434 13.52 5.56 -13.08
CA THR A 434 14.32 5.59 -14.32
C THR A 434 13.44 5.77 -15.55
N LYS A 435 14.03 6.07 -16.71
CA LYS A 435 13.28 6.29 -17.97
C LYS A 435 13.02 5.01 -18.76
N GLY A 436 13.64 3.88 -18.40
CA GLY A 436 13.50 2.62 -19.13
C GLY A 436 14.09 2.65 -20.55
N GLN A 437 15.06 3.54 -20.81
CA GLN A 437 15.65 3.73 -22.14
C GLN A 437 16.93 2.92 -22.34
N TYR A 438 17.68 2.66 -21.26
CA TYR A 438 19.00 2.04 -21.31
C TYR A 438 19.07 0.76 -20.47
N PRO A 439 20.02 -0.15 -20.73
CA PRO A 439 20.18 -1.38 -19.95
C PRO A 439 20.30 -1.14 -18.43
N GLN A 440 20.98 -0.08 -18.00
CA GLN A 440 21.12 0.28 -16.59
C GLN A 440 19.81 0.67 -15.90
N ASP A 441 18.78 1.03 -16.67
CA ASP A 441 17.45 1.36 -16.16
C ASP A 441 16.68 0.11 -15.74
N TYR A 442 17.24 -1.10 -15.92
CA TYR A 442 16.60 -2.36 -15.61
C TYR A 442 17.43 -3.20 -14.63
N GLU A 443 16.73 -3.94 -13.76
CA GLU A 443 17.23 -5.16 -13.14
C GLU A 443 17.04 -6.31 -14.12
N VAL A 444 18.13 -6.96 -14.55
CA VAL A 444 18.14 -7.91 -15.67
C VAL A 444 18.70 -9.26 -15.23
N PHE A 445 18.02 -10.34 -15.59
CA PHE A 445 18.41 -11.71 -15.31
C PHE A 445 18.34 -12.55 -16.58
N GLU A 446 19.46 -13.15 -16.99
CA GLU A 446 19.45 -14.26 -17.96
C GLU A 446 18.99 -15.52 -17.22
N VAL A 447 17.78 -15.97 -17.52
CA VAL A 447 17.10 -17.05 -16.77
C VAL A 447 17.56 -18.43 -17.26
N GLY A 448 17.92 -18.52 -18.54
CA GLY A 448 18.39 -19.74 -19.17
C GLY A 448 18.21 -19.69 -20.67
N SER A 449 18.67 -20.75 -21.34
CA SER A 449 18.53 -20.92 -22.78
C SER A 449 17.65 -22.12 -23.10
N ILE A 450 16.82 -21.99 -24.13
CA ILE A 450 15.85 -22.98 -24.55
C ILE A 450 15.99 -23.26 -26.04
N GLY A 451 16.01 -24.53 -26.39
CA GLY A 451 15.89 -24.97 -27.78
C GLY A 451 14.43 -25.22 -28.12
N LEU A 452 13.96 -24.72 -29.26
CA LEU A 452 12.67 -25.08 -29.82
C LEU A 452 12.88 -26.09 -30.94
N SER A 453 12.21 -27.24 -30.87
CA SER A 453 12.13 -28.20 -31.97
C SER A 453 10.81 -28.06 -32.74
N SER A 454 10.81 -28.53 -33.99
CA SER A 454 9.70 -28.47 -34.95
C SER A 454 8.49 -29.32 -34.58
#